data_AF-A0A397YDZ2-F1
#
_entry.id   AF-A0A397YDZ2-F1
#
_cell.length_a   1.000
_cell.length_b   1.000
_cell.length_c   1.000
_cell.angle_alpha   90.00
_cell.angle_beta   90.00
_cell.angle_gamma   90.00
#
_symmetry.space_group_name_H-M   'P 1'
#
loop_
_entity.id
_entity.type
_entity.pdbx_description
1 polymer ?
#
loop_
_entity_poly.entity_id
_entity_poly.type
_entity_poly.pdbx_seq_one_letter_code
_entity_poly.pdbx_strand_id
1 'polypeptide(L)'
;MTINHTIFECPTALQCWALSNIPSSLGLFPCNSLYSNIDFLLFRAKETGVRSEALAAFPWIAWYIWKARNKKIFKDKDITPMDSMQLAVKEAASWTLAQRIPEDTEGDSDKQRRTRHKT
;
A
#
# COMPACT_ATOMS: atom_id res chain seq x y z
N MET A 1 -7.29 21.42 11.92
CA MET A 1 -7.10 20.33 10.94
C MET A 1 -6.48 19.13 11.67
N THR A 2 -7.16 17.99 11.70
CA THR A 2 -6.72 16.79 12.46
C THR A 2 -5.99 15.77 11.57
N ILE A 3 -5.35 14.78 12.19
CA ILE A 3 -4.77 13.63 11.47
C ILE A 3 -5.87 12.87 10.74
N ASN A 4 -7.00 12.61 11.40
CA ASN A 4 -8.13 11.91 10.78
C ASN A 4 -8.64 12.66 9.54
N HIS A 5 -8.83 13.98 9.66
CA HIS A 5 -9.26 14.80 8.53
C HIS A 5 -8.28 14.73 7.36
N THR A 6 -6.98 14.80 7.67
CA THR A 6 -5.92 14.77 6.66
C THR A 6 -5.92 13.46 5.88
N ILE A 7 -6.04 12.33 6.58
CA ILE A 7 -5.81 11.01 5.99
C ILE A 7 -7.11 10.35 5.53
N PHE A 8 -8.26 10.66 6.14
CA PHE A 8 -9.49 9.88 5.98
C PHE A 8 -10.73 10.69 5.60
N GLU A 9 -10.87 11.96 6.01
CA GLU A 9 -12.16 12.69 5.84
C GLU A 9 -12.15 13.79 4.78
N CYS A 10 -11.00 14.41 4.49
CA CYS A 10 -10.98 15.50 3.52
C CYS A 10 -11.33 14.98 2.11
N PRO A 11 -11.91 15.82 1.22
CA PRO A 11 -12.38 15.35 -0.10
C PRO A 11 -11.31 14.62 -0.92
N THR A 12 -10.07 15.10 -0.91
CA THR A 12 -8.94 14.44 -1.59
C THR A 12 -8.64 13.07 -0.99
N ALA A 13 -8.66 12.95 0.34
CA ALA A 13 -8.42 11.68 1.03
C ALA A 13 -9.53 10.65 0.70
N LEU A 14 -10.80 11.07 0.78
CA LEU A 14 -11.93 10.21 0.42
C LEU A 14 -11.84 9.72 -1.02
N GLN A 15 -11.46 10.60 -1.95
CA GLN A 15 -11.25 10.22 -3.36
C GLN A 15 -10.10 9.21 -3.51
N CYS A 16 -8.99 9.36 -2.80
CA CYS A 16 -7.91 8.36 -2.79
C CYS A 16 -8.41 6.99 -2.29
N TRP A 17 -9.14 6.96 -1.16
CA TRP A 17 -9.67 5.71 -0.62
C TRP A 17 -10.69 5.06 -1.56
N ALA A 18 -11.56 5.85 -2.20
CA ALA A 18 -12.51 5.36 -3.21
C ALA A 18 -11.84 4.78 -4.46
N LEU A 19 -10.65 5.28 -4.82
CA LEU A 19 -9.83 4.76 -5.93
C LEU A 19 -8.99 3.53 -5.54
N SER A 20 -8.96 3.17 -4.26
CA SER A 20 -8.19 2.02 -3.78
C SER A 20 -8.95 0.72 -3.96
N ASN A 21 -8.23 -0.41 -3.90
CA ASN A 21 -8.83 -1.74 -3.85
C ASN A 21 -9.31 -2.12 -2.43
N ILE A 22 -9.43 -1.15 -1.52
CA ILE A 22 -9.97 -1.32 -0.17
C ILE A 22 -11.38 -0.71 -0.18
N PRO A 23 -12.44 -1.52 0.00
CA PRO A 23 -13.81 -1.05 -0.12
C PRO A 23 -14.13 -0.04 0.98
N SER A 24 -14.72 1.08 0.57
CA SER A 24 -15.33 2.01 1.52
C SER A 24 -16.67 1.44 1.97
N SER A 25 -16.84 1.27 3.29
CA SER A 25 -18.04 0.73 3.92
C SER A 25 -18.68 1.79 4.81
N LEU A 26 -19.97 2.07 4.58
CA LEU A 26 -20.68 3.14 5.27
C LEU A 26 -20.61 2.93 6.79
N GLY A 27 -20.18 3.96 7.53
CA GLY A 27 -20.05 3.92 8.99
C GLY A 27 -18.87 3.09 9.52
N LEU A 28 -18.11 2.40 8.64
CA LEU A 28 -16.96 1.59 9.02
C LEU A 28 -15.63 2.20 8.54
N PHE A 29 -15.54 2.51 7.24
CA PHE A 29 -14.31 3.01 6.64
C PHE A 29 -14.56 3.78 5.34
N PRO A 30 -13.98 4.97 5.14
CA PRO A 30 -13.40 5.84 6.16
C PRO A 30 -14.47 6.38 7.15
N CYS A 31 -14.10 6.62 8.40
CA CYS A 31 -14.98 7.16 9.45
C CYS A 31 -14.33 8.31 10.23
N ASN A 32 -15.05 8.89 11.19
CA ASN A 32 -14.61 10.03 12.00
C ASN A 32 -13.68 9.66 13.19
N SER A 33 -13.25 8.40 13.27
CA SER A 33 -12.37 7.89 14.31
C SER A 33 -11.06 7.40 13.71
N LEU A 34 -9.96 8.07 14.06
CA LEU A 34 -8.62 7.67 13.65
C LEU A 34 -8.32 6.22 14.07
N TYR A 35 -8.67 5.88 15.31
CA TYR A 35 -8.47 4.54 15.85
C TYR A 35 -9.24 3.49 15.02
N SER A 36 -10.52 3.74 14.75
CA SER A 36 -11.37 2.80 14.01
C SER A 36 -10.91 2.63 12.56
N ASN A 37 -10.43 3.70 11.91
CA ASN A 37 -9.87 3.61 10.57
C ASN A 37 -8.60 2.74 10.53
N ILE A 38 -7.70 2.91 11.51
CA ILE A 38 -6.46 2.13 11.58
C ILE A 38 -6.74 0.67 11.97
N ASP A 39 -7.62 0.44 12.93
CA ASP A 39 -8.09 -0.89 13.33
C ASP A 39 -8.73 -1.65 12.15
N PHE A 40 -9.53 -0.96 11.34
CA PHE A 40 -10.09 -1.53 10.12
C PHE A 40 -9.00 -1.95 9.13
N LEU A 41 -8.04 -1.06 8.84
CA LEU A 41 -6.98 -1.32 7.87
C LEU A 41 -6.00 -2.42 8.31
N LEU A 42 -5.73 -2.54 9.61
CA LEU A 42 -4.81 -3.54 10.16
C LEU A 42 -5.45 -4.92 10.31
N PHE A 43 -6.70 -4.98 10.76
CA PHE A 43 -7.31 -6.23 11.24
C PHE A 43 -8.60 -6.57 10.50
N ARG A 44 -9.62 -5.70 10.55
CA ARG A 44 -10.98 -6.06 10.11
C ARG A 44 -11.12 -6.21 8.60
N ALA A 45 -10.42 -5.41 7.81
CA ALA A 45 -10.54 -5.44 6.35
C ALA A 45 -10.19 -6.84 5.80
N LYS A 46 -9.20 -7.51 6.39
CA LYS A 46 -8.84 -8.89 6.02
C LYS A 46 -9.96 -9.88 6.32
N GLU A 47 -10.63 -9.74 7.46
CA GLU A 47 -11.77 -10.58 7.86
C GLU A 47 -12.97 -10.38 6.92
N THR A 48 -13.12 -9.20 6.33
CA THR A 48 -14.15 -8.90 5.32
C THR A 48 -13.79 -9.36 3.90
N GLY A 49 -12.67 -10.07 3.73
CA GLY A 49 -12.24 -10.63 2.44
C GLY A 49 -11.41 -9.69 1.56
N VAL A 50 -10.93 -8.56 2.09
CA VAL A 50 -10.02 -7.68 1.35
C VAL A 50 -8.68 -8.40 1.14
N ARG A 51 -8.21 -8.37 -0.10
CA ARG A 51 -6.97 -9.03 -0.50
C ARG A 51 -5.74 -8.47 0.22
N SER A 52 -4.82 -9.35 0.63
CA SER A 52 -3.57 -8.97 1.27
C SER A 52 -2.74 -7.99 0.45
N GLU A 53 -2.73 -8.09 -0.88
CA GLU A 53 -1.98 -7.15 -1.74
C GLU A 53 -2.60 -5.74 -1.73
N ALA A 54 -3.92 -5.64 -1.62
CA ALA A 54 -4.59 -4.36 -1.48
C ALA A 54 -4.29 -3.73 -0.10
N LEU A 55 -4.30 -4.54 0.96
CA LEU A 55 -3.92 -4.08 2.31
C LEU A 55 -2.45 -3.69 2.41
N ALA A 56 -1.55 -4.38 1.70
CA ALA A 56 -0.14 -3.99 1.65
C ALA A 56 0.06 -2.56 1.11
N ALA A 57 -0.90 -2.02 0.34
CA ALA A 57 -0.84 -0.66 -0.19
C ALA A 57 -1.33 0.41 0.79
N PHE A 58 -2.11 0.09 1.84
CA PHE A 58 -2.72 1.11 2.71
C PHE A 58 -1.69 2.08 3.36
N PRO A 59 -0.51 1.63 3.84
CA PRO A 59 0.46 2.55 4.43
C PRO A 59 0.99 3.55 3.40
N TRP A 60 1.17 3.09 2.16
CA TRP A 60 1.57 3.92 1.03
C TRP A 60 0.48 4.91 0.64
N ILE A 61 -0.79 4.50 0.63
CA ILE A 61 -1.93 5.37 0.37
C ILE A 61 -1.95 6.51 1.41
N ALA A 62 -1.90 6.18 2.70
CA ALA A 62 -1.86 7.18 3.77
C ALA A 62 -0.66 8.14 3.65
N TRP A 63 0.51 7.59 3.31
CA TRP A 63 1.73 8.37 3.09
C TRP A 63 1.61 9.34 1.90
N TYR A 64 1.06 8.89 0.77
CA TYR A 64 0.92 9.72 -0.42
C TYR A 64 -0.19 10.77 -0.29
N ILE A 65 -1.28 10.49 0.44
CA ILE A 65 -2.28 11.50 0.84
C ILE A 65 -1.59 12.61 1.66
N TRP A 66 -0.81 12.24 2.67
CA TRP A 66 -0.09 13.21 3.50
C TRP A 66 0.92 14.03 2.67
N LYS A 67 1.68 13.39 1.77
CA LYS A 67 2.62 14.08 0.87
C LYS A 67 1.92 15.03 -0.10
N ALA A 68 0.79 14.65 -0.67
CA ALA A 68 0.00 15.49 -1.57
C ALA A 68 -0.44 16.78 -0.86
N ARG A 69 -1.00 16.64 0.35
CA ARG A 69 -1.37 17.80 1.19
C ARG A 69 -0.17 18.69 1.52
N ASN A 70 0.97 18.12 1.89
CA ASN A 70 2.16 18.92 2.19
C ASN A 70 2.68 19.66 0.94
N LYS A 71 2.67 19.02 -0.23
CA LYS A 71 3.02 19.70 -1.49
C LYS A 71 2.08 20.87 -1.80
N LYS A 72 0.78 20.70 -1.55
CA LYS A 72 -0.19 21.80 -1.68
C LYS A 72 0.11 22.95 -0.72
N ILE A 73 0.31 22.66 0.58
CA ILE A 73 0.53 23.70 1.60
C ILE A 73 1.85 24.45 1.41
N PHE A 74 2.95 23.74 1.11
CA PHE A 74 4.28 24.34 1.11
C PHE A 74 4.79 24.75 -0.27
N LYS A 75 4.18 24.24 -1.34
CA LYS A 75 4.65 24.45 -2.72
C LYS A 75 3.54 24.85 -3.69
N ASP A 76 2.32 25.08 -3.19
CA ASP A 76 1.12 25.39 -3.97
C ASP A 76 0.90 24.43 -5.15
N LYS A 77 1.32 23.17 -4.96
CA LYS A 77 1.24 22.13 -5.99
C LYS A 77 0.12 21.16 -5.66
N ASP A 78 -0.92 21.20 -6.49
CA ASP A 78 -1.98 20.19 -6.46
C ASP A 78 -1.50 18.88 -7.08
N ILE A 79 -1.64 17.81 -6.32
CA ILE A 79 -1.43 16.43 -6.78
C ILE A 79 -2.79 15.78 -6.82
N THR A 80 -3.14 15.15 -7.93
CA THR A 80 -4.46 14.53 -8.05
C THR A 80 -4.55 13.30 -7.13
N PRO A 81 -5.77 12.92 -6.69
CA PRO A 81 -5.98 11.65 -5.99
C PRO A 81 -5.47 10.46 -6.81
N MET A 82 -5.70 10.46 -8.12
CA MET A 82 -5.25 9.41 -9.03
C MET A 82 -3.72 9.28 -9.05
N ASP A 83 -2.99 10.39 -9.20
CA ASP A 83 -1.52 10.37 -9.18
C ASP A 83 -1.00 9.82 -7.84
N SER A 84 -1.62 10.24 -6.74
CA SER A 84 -1.26 9.78 -5.39
C SER A 84 -1.48 8.27 -5.26
N MET A 85 -2.58 7.75 -5.81
CA MET A 85 -2.91 6.33 -5.80
C MET A 85 -1.99 5.50 -6.68
N GLN A 86 -1.68 5.95 -7.88
CA GLN A 86 -0.74 5.26 -8.77
C GLN A 86 0.65 5.15 -8.14
N LEU A 87 1.13 6.23 -7.51
CA LEU A 87 2.40 6.22 -6.79
C LEU A 87 2.34 5.27 -5.58
N ALA A 88 1.25 5.27 -4.81
CA ALA A 88 1.10 4.38 -3.67
C ALA A 88 1.13 2.89 -4.08
N VAL A 89 0.39 2.52 -5.13
CA VAL A 89 0.36 1.14 -5.65
C VAL A 89 1.72 0.73 -6.19
N LYS A 90 2.40 1.62 -6.93
CA LYS A 90 3.74 1.35 -7.47
C LYS A 90 4.74 1.08 -6.35
N GLU A 91 4.81 1.95 -5.35
CA GLU A 91 5.73 1.78 -4.23
C GLU A 91 5.41 0.54 -3.39
N ALA A 92 4.13 0.24 -3.15
CA ALA A 92 3.71 -0.98 -2.46
C ALA A 92 4.18 -2.25 -3.19
N ALA A 93 4.04 -2.27 -4.52
CA ALA A 93 4.50 -3.38 -5.36
C ALA A 93 6.03 -3.50 -5.34
N SER A 94 6.75 -2.38 -5.49
CA SER A 94 8.22 -2.34 -5.42
C SER A 94 8.75 -2.83 -4.07
N TRP A 95 8.14 -2.38 -2.98
CA TRP A 95 8.48 -2.83 -1.63
C TRP A 95 8.25 -4.33 -1.47
N THR A 96 7.08 -4.82 -1.89
CA THR A 96 6.74 -6.26 -1.80
C THR A 96 7.70 -7.12 -2.61
N LEU A 97 8.12 -6.67 -3.79
CA LEU A 97 9.11 -7.36 -4.61
C LEU A 97 10.49 -7.39 -3.93
N ALA A 98 10.92 -6.27 -3.35
CA ALA A 98 12.21 -6.16 -2.66
C ALA A 98 12.31 -7.05 -1.41
N GLN A 99 11.18 -7.47 -0.82
CA GLN A 99 11.17 -8.41 0.30
C GLN A 99 11.32 -9.88 -0.13
N ARG A 100 11.30 -10.20 -1.43
CA ARG A 100 11.54 -11.57 -1.90
C ARG A 100 13.04 -11.82 -1.89
N ILE A 101 13.49 -12.72 -1.01
CA ILE A 101 14.87 -13.20 -0.98
C ILE A 101 15.11 -13.95 -2.31
N PRO A 102 16.18 -13.65 -3.06
CA PRO A 102 16.59 -14.49 -4.18
C PRO A 102 16.90 -15.89 -3.64
N GLU A 103 16.26 -16.94 -4.15
CA GLU A 103 16.73 -18.29 -3.89
C GLU A 103 18.12 -18.42 -4.53
N ASP A 104 19.16 -18.58 -3.72
CA ASP A 104 20.50 -18.92 -4.17
C ASP A 104 20.44 -20.29 -4.86
N THR A 105 20.22 -20.29 -6.18
CA THR A 105 20.43 -21.47 -7.02
C THR A 105 21.94 -21.73 -7.18
N GLU A 106 22.65 -21.98 -6.09
CA GLU A 106 24.05 -22.46 -6.08
C GLU A 106 24.13 -23.99 -5.87
N GLY A 107 23.02 -24.72 -6.08
CA GLY A 107 22.95 -26.17 -5.85
C GLY A 107 23.01 -27.08 -7.09
N ASP A 108 22.92 -26.54 -8.31
CA ASP A 108 22.77 -27.36 -9.53
C ASP A 108 24.06 -27.47 -10.38
N SER A 109 25.04 -26.59 -10.16
CA SER A 109 26.34 -26.66 -10.86
C SER A 109 27.22 -27.83 -10.39
N ASP A 110 27.07 -28.30 -9.15
CA ASP A 110 27.87 -29.40 -8.60
C ASP A 110 27.32 -30.81 -8.93
N LYS A 111 26.03 -30.94 -9.25
CA LYS A 111 25.46 -32.22 -9.70
C LYS A 111 25.83 -32.53 -11.14
N GLN A 112 25.92 -31.52 -12.01
CA GLN A 112 26.34 -31.67 -13.41
C GLN A 112 27.85 -32.00 -13.55
N ARG A 113 28.69 -31.52 -12.62
CA ARG A 113 30.14 -31.81 -12.61
C ARG A 113 30.46 -33.23 -12.15
N ARG A 114 29.70 -33.78 -11.20
CA ARG A 114 29.87 -35.16 -10.71
C ARG A 114 29.37 -36.22 -11.69
N THR A 115 28.38 -35.92 -12.52
CA THR A 115 27.89 -36.84 -13.56
C THR A 115 28.81 -36.90 -14.78
N ARG A 116 29.46 -35.78 -15.15
CA ARG A 116 30.37 -35.73 -16.31
C ARG A 116 31.72 -36.43 -16.12
N HIS A 117 32.16 -36.68 -14.87
CA HIS A 117 33.40 -37.41 -14.58
C HIS A 117 33.23 -38.92 -14.38
N LYS A 118 31.99 -39.45 -14.50
CA LYS A 118 31.69 -40.89 -14.38
C LYS A 118 31.39 -41.57 -15.72
N THR A 119 31.77 -40.98 -16.84
CA THR A 119 31.69 -41.56 -18.19
C THR A 119 33.05 -41.46 -18.84
#